data_AF-A0A183ADG5-F1
#
_entry.id   AF-A0A183ADG5-F1
#
_cell.length_a   1.000
_cell.length_b   1.000
_cell.length_c   1.000
_cell.angle_alpha   90.00
_cell.angle_beta   90.00
_cell.angle_gamma   90.00
#
_symmetry.space_group_name_H-M   'P 1'
#
loop_
_entity.id
_entity.type
_entity.pdbx_description
1 polymer ?
#
loop_
_entity_poly.entity_id
_entity_poly.type
_entity_poly.pdbx_seq_one_letter_code
_entity_poly.pdbx_strand_id
1 'polypeptide(L)'
;MIAFISYFVLVYGDLLSYTFSTSTATEQEYRIKEELPLGTQVGNLVDDVLVRLMDFGLVKSPNGANPKPDQLKRMFMFKILNYADRGVNCFEIKPDGRLVTIRRIDREQLCSNRQLKSPNSPYGMLERATDPLLLQSAGSTNKMHDTDNRFCPITIQCALYPLEQVSATTQSTQSSLNALSSLKSHFTEQNVIQIRVLVEDINDSPPYWPGHLQRFQVQFRDGDPIGERRTLPPALDNDVGNSVECRLRTVNFTLARTTDTMDSGGSNPVSGMVMHNLLTAVELDREGTAIQNIPILCSDMVGHYTEQNVTVHITDVNDNKPQFVQNEFAFQVEENAPPGTPLRRISATQASVTGSHSGSTGTLAGTEQPFSSLRASPVGLYQWNLLATDLDSGPNAEIHYRLLENGLNSTGFVVDPISGALTTAAVFDRERMDHYVLQALAIDKGNPPLTGTIAVKVSM
;
A
#
# COMPACT_ATOMS: atom_id res chain seq x y z
N MET A 1 -74.48 -41.32 24.49
CA MET A 1 -73.63 -40.83 23.37
C MET A 1 -73.20 -39.37 23.62
N ILE A 2 -72.61 -39.08 24.79
CA ILE A 2 -72.03 -37.76 25.19
C ILE A 2 -70.85 -38.03 26.17
N ALA A 3 -70.05 -39.08 25.91
CA ALA A 3 -68.94 -39.47 26.78
C ALA A 3 -67.58 -39.57 26.06
N PHE A 4 -67.55 -39.40 24.73
CA PHE A 4 -66.32 -39.47 23.93
C PHE A 4 -65.74 -38.10 23.54
N ILE A 5 -66.46 -37.00 23.78
CA ILE A 5 -65.98 -35.65 23.45
C ILE A 5 -65.11 -35.07 24.58
N SER A 6 -65.31 -35.51 25.83
CA SER A 6 -64.57 -34.97 26.99
C SER A 6 -63.15 -35.52 27.15
N TYR A 7 -62.84 -36.68 26.55
CA TYR A 7 -61.48 -37.25 26.58
C TYR A 7 -60.55 -36.61 25.53
N PHE A 8 -61.12 -36.09 24.44
CA PHE A 8 -60.36 -35.45 23.36
C PHE A 8 -59.95 -34.01 23.66
N VAL A 9 -60.70 -33.32 24.54
CA VAL A 9 -60.39 -31.93 24.96
C VAL A 9 -59.33 -31.91 26.07
N LEU A 10 -59.25 -32.93 26.93
CA LEU A 10 -58.26 -32.99 28.01
C LEU A 10 -56.84 -33.32 27.53
N VAL A 11 -56.68 -34.07 26.43
CA VAL A 11 -55.34 -34.33 25.87
C VAL A 11 -54.72 -33.08 25.22
N TYR A 12 -55.54 -32.13 24.76
CA TYR A 12 -55.05 -30.84 24.25
C TYR A 12 -54.85 -29.78 25.34
N GLY A 13 -55.49 -29.92 26.50
CA GLY A 13 -55.26 -29.07 27.68
C GLY A 13 -53.91 -29.31 28.35
N ASP A 14 -53.42 -30.55 28.30
CA ASP A 14 -52.14 -30.94 28.94
C ASP A 14 -50.93 -30.91 27.99
N LEU A 15 -51.13 -30.62 26.71
CA LEU A 15 -50.04 -30.17 25.82
C LEU A 15 -49.67 -28.68 26.03
N LEU A 16 -50.38 -27.97 26.91
CA LEU A 16 -50.34 -26.51 27.09
C LEU A 16 -49.69 -26.05 28.40
N SER A 17 -48.54 -26.61 28.78
CA SER A 17 -47.71 -25.99 29.83
C SER A 17 -46.21 -26.22 29.65
N TYR A 18 -45.70 -25.92 28.46
CA TYR A 18 -44.29 -25.51 28.35
C TYR A 18 -44.19 -24.03 28.76
N THR A 19 -44.12 -23.76 30.07
CA THR A 19 -43.82 -22.42 30.58
C THR A 19 -42.32 -22.22 30.63
N PHE A 20 -41.79 -21.46 29.68
CA PHE A 20 -40.39 -21.04 29.66
C PHE A 20 -40.22 -19.82 30.57
N SER A 21 -39.38 -19.93 31.60
CA SER A 21 -38.90 -18.80 32.40
C SER A 21 -37.44 -18.56 32.02
N THR A 22 -37.13 -17.57 31.19
CA THR A 22 -35.75 -17.31 30.79
C THR A 22 -35.40 -15.84 31.00
N SER A 23 -34.69 -15.54 32.10
CA SER A 23 -34.00 -14.25 32.25
C SER A 23 -32.50 -14.33 31.99
N THR A 24 -31.89 -15.52 31.85
CA THR A 24 -30.41 -15.63 31.72
C THR A 24 -29.86 -16.85 30.94
N ALA A 25 -30.68 -17.77 30.39
CA ALA A 25 -30.22 -19.14 30.05
C ALA A 25 -30.45 -19.64 28.60
N THR A 26 -30.32 -18.81 27.57
CA THR A 26 -30.45 -19.26 26.15
C THR A 26 -29.36 -18.77 25.22
N GLU A 27 -28.17 -18.46 25.76
CA GLU A 27 -26.99 -18.15 24.93
C GLU A 27 -26.18 -19.43 24.64
N GLN A 28 -25.94 -19.72 23.37
CA GLN A 28 -25.10 -20.84 22.92
C GLN A 28 -23.94 -20.34 22.06
N GLU A 29 -22.72 -20.70 22.42
CA GLU A 29 -21.50 -20.30 21.69
C GLU A 29 -20.93 -21.46 20.85
N TYR A 30 -20.54 -21.17 19.61
CA TYR A 30 -19.74 -22.05 18.75
C TYR A 30 -18.49 -21.32 18.28
N ARG A 31 -17.41 -22.07 18.05
CA ARG A 31 -16.15 -21.54 17.50
C ARG A 31 -15.86 -22.25 16.20
N ILE A 32 -15.60 -21.46 15.15
CA ILE A 32 -15.28 -21.96 13.83
C ILE A 32 -14.12 -21.18 13.26
N LYS A 33 -13.37 -21.78 12.34
CA LYS A 33 -12.47 -21.03 11.46
C LYS A 33 -13.27 -20.47 10.30
N GLU A 34 -12.76 -19.43 9.67
CA GLU A 34 -13.27 -19.02 8.37
C GLU A 34 -12.94 -20.03 7.26
N GLU A 35 -13.39 -19.74 6.04
CA GLU A 35 -13.13 -20.58 4.86
C GLU A 35 -13.62 -22.03 4.96
N LEU A 36 -14.57 -22.30 5.85
CA LEU A 36 -15.15 -23.63 5.98
C LEU A 36 -15.90 -24.05 4.70
N PRO A 37 -15.75 -25.32 4.27
CA PRO A 37 -16.52 -25.86 3.18
C PRO A 37 -18.03 -25.72 3.40
N LEU A 38 -18.79 -25.60 2.31
CA LEU A 38 -20.25 -25.57 2.37
C LEU A 38 -20.80 -26.88 2.93
N GLY A 39 -21.81 -26.80 3.79
CA GLY A 39 -22.43 -27.94 4.46
C GLY A 39 -21.68 -28.39 5.73
N THR A 40 -20.61 -27.69 6.13
CA THR A 40 -19.92 -27.97 7.39
C THR A 40 -20.87 -27.80 8.56
N GLN A 41 -20.97 -28.81 9.41
CA GLN A 41 -21.76 -28.74 10.64
C GLN A 41 -20.99 -27.93 11.69
N VAL A 42 -21.61 -26.84 12.15
CA VAL A 42 -21.09 -25.95 13.19
C VAL A 42 -21.51 -26.38 14.59
N GLY A 43 -22.72 -26.94 14.71
CA GLY A 43 -23.28 -27.40 15.99
C GLY A 43 -24.60 -28.13 15.81
N ASN A 44 -25.21 -28.58 16.91
CA ASN A 44 -26.53 -29.21 16.87
C ASN A 44 -27.43 -28.65 17.98
N LEU A 45 -28.36 -27.76 17.62
CA LEU A 45 -29.21 -27.06 18.59
C LEU A 45 -30.18 -27.99 19.34
N VAL A 46 -30.51 -29.17 18.80
CA VAL A 46 -31.32 -30.14 19.54
C VAL A 46 -30.51 -30.70 20.71
N ASP A 47 -29.29 -31.16 20.44
CA ASP A 47 -28.44 -31.76 21.47
C ASP A 47 -27.87 -30.69 22.40
N ASP A 48 -27.49 -29.55 21.83
CA ASP A 48 -26.83 -28.48 22.56
C ASP A 48 -27.82 -27.62 23.34
N VAL A 49 -28.99 -27.26 22.78
CA VAL A 49 -29.91 -26.32 23.42
C VAL A 49 -31.12 -27.03 24.03
N LEU A 50 -31.81 -27.90 23.28
CA LEU A 50 -33.04 -28.53 23.79
C LEU A 50 -32.79 -29.52 24.92
N VAL A 51 -31.73 -30.32 24.86
CA VAL A 51 -31.39 -31.24 25.96
C VAL A 51 -31.10 -30.46 27.23
N ARG A 52 -30.31 -29.38 27.16
CA ARG A 52 -30.08 -28.50 28.33
C ARG A 52 -31.38 -27.91 28.86
N LEU A 53 -32.26 -27.40 28.01
CA LEU A 53 -33.55 -26.84 28.45
C LEU A 53 -34.44 -27.90 29.12
N MET A 54 -34.36 -29.17 28.73
CA MET A 54 -35.03 -30.28 29.44
C MET A 54 -34.40 -30.58 30.79
N ASP A 55 -33.07 -30.62 30.88
CA ASP A 55 -32.34 -30.88 32.13
C ASP A 55 -32.64 -29.80 33.18
N PHE A 56 -32.82 -28.55 32.74
CA PHE A 56 -33.28 -27.44 33.59
C PHE A 56 -34.79 -27.46 33.88
N GLY A 57 -35.54 -28.46 33.37
CA GLY A 57 -36.98 -28.62 33.61
C GLY A 57 -37.86 -27.57 32.92
N LEU A 58 -37.29 -26.81 31.97
CA LEU A 58 -37.97 -25.78 31.18
C LEU A 58 -38.72 -26.40 29.98
N VAL A 59 -38.41 -27.65 29.64
CA VAL A 59 -39.10 -28.47 28.62
C VAL A 59 -39.53 -29.80 29.25
N LYS A 60 -40.82 -30.01 29.48
CA LYS A 60 -41.38 -31.25 30.08
C LYS A 60 -42.19 -32.07 29.08
N SER A 61 -41.90 -33.35 28.96
CA SER A 61 -42.72 -34.29 28.17
C SER A 61 -44.12 -34.48 28.78
N PRO A 62 -45.18 -34.63 27.95
CA PRO A 62 -46.55 -34.82 28.43
C PRO A 62 -46.73 -36.03 29.35
N ASN A 63 -45.83 -37.02 29.26
CA ASN A 63 -45.95 -38.29 29.99
C ASN A 63 -44.97 -38.42 31.17
N GLY A 64 -44.29 -37.34 31.58
CA GLY A 64 -43.35 -37.35 32.72
C GLY A 64 -42.04 -38.11 32.50
N ALA A 65 -41.86 -38.79 31.36
CA ALA A 65 -40.61 -39.39 30.93
C ALA A 65 -39.88 -38.45 29.96
N ASN A 66 -38.61 -38.12 30.25
CA ASN A 66 -37.80 -37.28 29.37
C ASN A 66 -37.73 -37.93 27.97
N PRO A 67 -38.16 -37.20 26.92
CA PRO A 67 -38.19 -37.73 25.57
C PRO A 67 -36.76 -37.93 25.08
N LYS A 68 -36.53 -39.02 24.33
CA LYS A 68 -35.21 -39.27 23.74
C LYS A 68 -34.86 -38.15 22.74
N PRO A 69 -33.58 -37.80 22.53
CA PRO A 69 -33.17 -36.74 21.58
C PRO A 69 -33.80 -36.89 20.19
N ASP A 70 -33.92 -38.13 19.67
CA ASP A 70 -34.55 -38.39 18.37
C ASP A 70 -36.06 -38.09 18.32
N GLN A 71 -36.73 -38.11 19.47
CA GLN A 71 -38.14 -37.70 19.56
C GLN A 71 -38.25 -36.17 19.53
N LEU A 72 -37.30 -35.43 20.13
CA LEU A 72 -37.28 -33.96 20.12
C LEU A 72 -37.10 -33.39 18.71
N LYS A 73 -36.24 -34.01 17.90
CA LYS A 73 -36.04 -33.66 16.48
C LYS A 73 -37.33 -33.69 15.65
N ARG A 74 -38.35 -34.43 16.10
CA ARG A 74 -39.66 -34.54 15.43
C ARG A 74 -40.76 -33.67 16.05
N MET A 75 -40.47 -33.06 17.20
CA MET A 75 -41.43 -32.26 17.96
C MET A 75 -41.19 -30.76 17.83
N PHE A 76 -39.95 -30.34 17.54
CA PHE A 76 -39.61 -28.93 17.45
C PHE A 76 -38.81 -28.60 16.20
N MET A 77 -39.01 -27.40 15.67
CA MET A 77 -38.20 -26.80 14.61
C MET A 77 -37.62 -25.47 15.09
N PHE A 78 -36.44 -25.13 14.59
CA PHE A 78 -35.83 -23.83 14.81
C PHE A 78 -36.00 -22.95 13.57
N LYS A 79 -36.24 -21.66 13.77
CA LYS A 79 -36.29 -20.68 12.69
C LYS A 79 -35.43 -19.46 13.04
N ILE A 80 -34.53 -19.11 12.12
CA ILE A 80 -33.72 -17.90 12.23
C ILE A 80 -34.61 -16.67 12.02
N LEU A 81 -34.49 -15.68 12.91
CA LEU A 81 -35.26 -14.45 12.90
C LEU A 81 -34.53 -13.31 12.18
N ASN A 82 -33.19 -13.25 12.29
CA ASN A 82 -32.36 -12.19 11.74
C ASN A 82 -31.60 -12.60 10.47
N TYR A 83 -32.27 -13.32 9.56
CA TYR A 83 -31.66 -13.82 8.31
C TYR A 83 -31.18 -12.70 7.35
N ALA A 84 -31.61 -11.46 7.57
CA ALA A 84 -31.16 -10.29 6.80
C ALA A 84 -29.70 -9.90 7.11
N ASP A 85 -29.15 -10.33 8.25
CA ASP A 85 -27.76 -10.03 8.62
C ASP A 85 -26.78 -10.81 7.73
N ARG A 86 -25.76 -10.12 7.20
CA ARG A 86 -24.81 -10.68 6.22
C ARG A 86 -24.08 -11.92 6.76
N GLY A 87 -23.68 -11.92 8.03
CA GLY A 87 -23.03 -13.09 8.64
C GLY A 87 -24.00 -14.22 8.96
N VAL A 88 -25.26 -13.90 9.28
CA VAL A 88 -26.28 -14.91 9.64
C VAL A 88 -26.78 -15.66 8.42
N ASN A 89 -26.87 -15.00 7.26
CA ASN A 89 -27.27 -15.64 6.02
C ASN A 89 -26.27 -16.69 5.49
N CYS A 90 -25.10 -16.82 6.13
CA CYS A 90 -24.15 -17.89 5.87
C CYS A 90 -24.53 -19.21 6.53
N PHE A 91 -25.57 -19.24 7.37
CA PHE A 91 -25.98 -20.42 8.11
C PHE A 91 -27.43 -20.83 7.83
N GLU A 92 -27.67 -22.13 7.94
CA GLU A 92 -29.01 -22.73 7.91
C GLU A 92 -29.13 -23.71 9.08
N ILE A 93 -30.31 -23.76 9.70
CA ILE A 93 -30.63 -24.80 10.68
C ILE A 93 -31.45 -25.87 9.97
N LYS A 94 -30.90 -27.08 9.86
CA LYS A 94 -31.60 -28.23 9.29
C LYS A 94 -32.72 -28.71 10.21
N PRO A 95 -33.75 -29.42 9.68
CA PRO A 95 -34.87 -29.89 10.48
C PRO A 95 -34.48 -30.80 11.66
N ASP A 96 -33.32 -31.45 11.57
CA ASP A 96 -32.76 -32.31 12.61
C ASP A 96 -32.01 -31.56 13.72
N GLY A 97 -31.95 -30.22 13.65
CA GLY A 97 -31.29 -29.35 14.62
C GLY A 97 -29.88 -28.93 14.24
N ARG A 98 -29.28 -29.49 13.19
CA ARG A 98 -27.91 -29.17 12.79
C ARG A 98 -27.81 -27.75 12.23
N LEU A 99 -26.92 -26.96 12.81
CA LEU A 99 -26.51 -25.67 12.26
C LEU A 99 -25.39 -25.94 11.24
N VAL A 100 -25.60 -25.59 9.98
CA VAL A 100 -24.64 -25.84 8.89
C VAL A 100 -24.31 -24.56 8.13
N THR A 101 -23.10 -24.50 7.58
CA THR A 101 -22.69 -23.43 6.66
C THR A 101 -23.36 -23.64 5.29
N ILE A 102 -23.89 -22.57 4.71
CA ILE A 102 -24.52 -22.56 3.37
C ILE A 102 -23.89 -21.54 2.43
N ARG A 103 -23.01 -20.68 2.95
CA ARG A 103 -22.18 -19.75 2.17
C ARG A 103 -20.76 -19.75 2.75
N ARG A 104 -19.83 -19.27 1.92
CA ARG A 104 -18.44 -19.00 2.35
C ARG A 104 -18.46 -17.93 3.43
N ILE A 105 -17.73 -18.17 4.51
CA ILE A 105 -17.53 -17.24 5.61
C ILE A 105 -16.12 -16.72 5.45
N ASP A 106 -16.02 -15.45 5.07
CA ASP A 106 -14.78 -14.69 4.90
C ASP A 106 -14.85 -13.58 5.94
N ARG A 107 -13.93 -13.62 6.91
CA ARG A 107 -13.93 -12.78 8.08
C ARG A 107 -13.61 -11.34 7.68
N GLU A 108 -12.73 -11.13 6.72
CA GLU A 108 -12.25 -9.83 6.24
C GLU A 108 -13.40 -9.05 5.62
N GLN A 109 -14.34 -9.73 4.96
CA GLN A 109 -15.56 -9.16 4.41
C GLN A 109 -16.67 -8.92 5.43
N LEU A 110 -16.73 -9.71 6.51
CA LEU A 110 -17.81 -9.67 7.50
C LEU A 110 -17.51 -8.72 8.66
N CYS A 111 -16.24 -8.66 9.09
CA CYS A 111 -15.79 -7.98 10.29
C CYS A 111 -14.68 -6.95 10.03
N SER A 112 -14.50 -6.51 8.78
CA SER A 112 -13.47 -5.55 8.33
C SER A 112 -13.14 -4.54 9.42
N ASN A 113 -11.88 -4.53 9.88
CA ASN A 113 -11.35 -3.79 11.03
C ASN A 113 -11.86 -2.33 11.09
N ARG A 114 -13.05 -2.10 11.64
CA ARG A 114 -13.68 -0.76 11.77
C ARG A 114 -13.13 0.06 12.93
N GLN A 115 -11.98 -0.32 13.46
CA GLN A 115 -11.27 0.35 14.56
C GLN A 115 -10.17 1.30 14.04
N LEU A 116 -10.39 1.98 12.91
CA LEU A 116 -9.73 3.25 12.59
C LEU A 116 -10.70 4.43 12.71
N LYS A 117 -11.55 4.41 13.75
CA LYS A 117 -12.35 5.58 14.17
C LYS A 117 -11.67 6.37 15.28
N SER A 118 -10.35 6.59 15.17
CA SER A 118 -9.78 7.78 15.82
C SER A 118 -9.83 8.91 14.81
N PRO A 119 -10.66 9.96 15.03
CA PRO A 119 -10.67 11.14 14.18
C PRO A 119 -9.34 11.91 14.16
N ASN A 120 -8.36 11.49 14.98
CA ASN A 120 -7.03 12.09 15.07
C ASN A 120 -5.89 11.20 14.55
N SER A 121 -6.18 10.08 13.87
CA SER A 121 -5.12 9.36 13.16
C SER A 121 -4.75 10.14 11.88
N PRO A 122 -3.46 10.48 11.66
CA PRO A 122 -3.02 11.16 10.43
C PRO A 122 -3.34 10.38 9.15
N TYR A 123 -3.70 9.10 9.27
CA TYR A 123 -4.10 8.22 8.17
C TYR A 123 -5.61 7.90 8.14
N GLY A 124 -6.40 8.39 9.09
CA GLY A 124 -7.87 8.19 9.13
C GLY A 124 -8.64 8.92 8.02
N MET A 125 -7.97 9.78 7.24
CA MET A 125 -8.54 10.44 6.06
C MET A 125 -8.46 9.61 4.77
N LEU A 126 -7.81 8.43 4.80
CA LEU A 126 -7.56 7.61 3.62
C LEU A 126 -8.77 6.78 3.15
N GLU A 127 -9.80 6.65 3.98
CA GLU A 127 -11.06 5.99 3.64
C GLU A 127 -12.17 7.03 3.51
N ARG A 128 -12.06 7.93 2.51
CA ARG A 128 -13.26 8.66 2.09
C ARG A 128 -14.20 7.65 1.43
N ALA A 129 -15.30 7.41 2.12
CA ALA A 129 -16.40 6.51 1.78
C ALA A 129 -16.98 6.77 0.37
N THR A 130 -16.33 6.24 -0.67
CA THR A 130 -16.93 6.02 -2.00
C THR A 130 -16.18 4.89 -2.70
N ASP A 131 -16.10 3.71 -2.09
CA ASP A 131 -15.85 2.50 -2.87
C ASP A 131 -17.23 1.90 -3.24
N PRO A 132 -17.66 1.96 -4.52
CA PRO A 132 -19.01 1.57 -4.93
C PRO A 132 -19.29 0.06 -4.81
N LEU A 133 -18.31 -0.74 -4.39
CA LEU A 133 -18.46 -2.18 -4.13
C LEU A 133 -18.82 -2.52 -2.67
N LEU A 134 -18.84 -1.53 -1.76
CA LEU A 134 -19.17 -1.73 -0.35
C LEU A 134 -20.66 -1.51 -0.10
N LEU A 135 -21.45 -2.57 -0.27
CA LEU A 135 -22.84 -2.63 0.22
C LEU A 135 -22.85 -2.54 1.75
N GLN A 136 -23.36 -1.43 2.28
CA GLN A 136 -23.50 -1.18 3.71
C GLN A 136 -24.55 -2.14 4.33
N SER A 137 -24.19 -2.82 5.43
CA SER A 137 -25.15 -3.62 6.21
C SER A 137 -26.12 -2.72 6.95
N ALA A 138 -27.42 -2.85 6.68
CA ALA A 138 -28.49 -2.07 7.30
C ALA A 138 -28.93 -2.58 8.70
N GLY A 139 -28.11 -3.34 9.42
CA GLY A 139 -28.43 -3.90 10.74
C GLY A 139 -27.42 -3.45 11.80
N SER A 140 -27.87 -2.70 12.82
CA SER A 140 -27.02 -2.07 13.84
C SER A 140 -26.87 -2.91 15.13
N THR A 141 -26.67 -4.22 15.05
CA THR A 141 -26.61 -5.08 16.26
C THR A 141 -25.28 -5.80 16.48
N ASN A 142 -24.37 -5.85 15.49
CA ASN A 142 -23.01 -6.39 15.68
C ASN A 142 -22.03 -5.31 16.16
N LYS A 143 -22.34 -4.66 17.28
CA LYS A 143 -21.34 -3.92 18.05
C LYS A 143 -20.92 -4.78 19.23
N MET A 144 -20.02 -5.73 19.01
CA MET A 144 -19.32 -6.36 20.12
C MET A 144 -17.86 -6.58 19.76
N HIS A 145 -17.07 -5.70 20.37
CA HIS A 145 -15.63 -5.68 20.41
C HIS A 145 -15.21 -6.81 21.34
N ASP A 146 -14.56 -7.84 20.80
CA ASP A 146 -13.77 -8.73 21.64
C ASP A 146 -12.53 -7.94 22.06
N THR A 147 -12.19 -7.94 23.36
CA THR A 147 -11.13 -7.09 23.93
C THR A 147 -9.77 -7.33 23.29
N ASP A 148 -9.61 -8.47 22.59
CA ASP A 148 -8.37 -8.87 21.93
C ASP A 148 -8.46 -8.84 20.38
N ASN A 149 -9.59 -8.39 19.81
CA ASN A 149 -9.85 -8.37 18.36
C ASN A 149 -9.68 -9.73 17.65
N ARG A 150 -9.60 -10.85 18.40
CA ARG A 150 -9.19 -12.17 17.88
C ARG A 150 -10.28 -12.90 17.09
N PHE A 151 -11.54 -12.64 17.39
CA PHE A 151 -12.67 -13.33 16.76
C PHE A 151 -13.67 -12.34 16.13
N CYS A 152 -14.34 -12.77 15.07
CA CYS A 152 -15.48 -12.09 14.46
C CYS A 152 -16.79 -12.73 14.94
N PRO A 153 -17.56 -12.07 15.85
CA PRO A 153 -18.79 -12.65 16.40
C PRO A 153 -19.98 -12.46 15.45
N ILE A 154 -20.67 -13.56 15.15
CA ILE A 154 -21.96 -13.58 14.44
C ILE A 154 -23.04 -14.00 15.42
N THR A 155 -24.04 -13.14 15.65
CA THR A 155 -25.15 -13.44 16.56
C THR A 155 -26.38 -13.85 15.76
N ILE A 156 -26.76 -15.12 15.83
CA ILE A 156 -27.98 -15.67 15.23
C ILE A 156 -29.08 -15.64 16.30
N GLN A 157 -30.18 -14.97 16.01
CA GLN A 157 -31.39 -15.01 16.81
C GLN A 157 -32.33 -16.05 16.21
N CYS A 158 -32.68 -17.08 16.98
CA CYS A 158 -33.62 -18.09 16.52
C CYS A 158 -34.78 -18.30 17.50
N ALA A 159 -35.95 -18.62 16.96
CA ALA A 159 -37.13 -19.02 17.72
C ALA A 159 -37.36 -20.52 17.57
N LEU A 160 -37.88 -21.12 18.64
CA LEU A 160 -38.28 -22.52 18.70
C LEU A 160 -39.79 -22.65 18.47
N TYR A 161 -40.20 -23.49 17.52
CA TYR A 161 -41.60 -23.75 17.23
C TYR A 161 -41.92 -25.25 17.37
N PRO A 162 -43.09 -25.62 17.92
CA PRO A 162 -43.55 -26.99 17.86
C PRO A 162 -43.94 -27.38 16.41
N LEU A 163 -43.55 -28.58 15.97
CA LEU A 163 -43.98 -29.19 14.72
C LEU A 163 -45.39 -29.77 14.91
N GLU A 164 -46.38 -29.22 14.20
CA GLU A 164 -47.74 -29.78 14.21
C GLU A 164 -47.74 -31.21 13.62
N GLN A 165 -48.16 -32.21 14.40
CA GLN A 165 -48.54 -33.52 13.85
C GLN A 165 -50.00 -33.46 13.39
N VAL A 166 -50.26 -32.86 12.23
CA VAL A 166 -51.57 -32.98 11.59
C VAL A 166 -51.63 -34.31 10.84
N SER A 167 -52.06 -35.37 11.52
CA SER A 167 -52.70 -36.49 10.84
C SER A 167 -54.05 -36.00 10.32
N ALA A 168 -54.13 -35.82 8.99
CA ALA A 168 -55.33 -35.43 8.29
C ALA A 168 -56.47 -36.42 8.55
N THR A 169 -57.33 -36.12 9.52
CA THR A 169 -58.73 -36.58 9.65
C THR A 169 -59.30 -36.06 10.97
N THR A 170 -59.73 -34.80 11.04
CA THR A 170 -60.96 -34.33 11.69
C THR A 170 -61.02 -32.80 11.76
N GLN A 171 -62.22 -32.27 11.65
CA GLN A 171 -62.55 -30.85 11.63
C GLN A 171 -62.08 -30.14 12.92
N SER A 172 -61.07 -29.28 12.83
CA SER A 172 -60.70 -28.37 13.92
C SER A 172 -61.60 -27.12 13.90
N THR A 173 -62.21 -26.78 15.03
CA THR A 173 -63.05 -25.59 15.19
C THR A 173 -62.21 -24.29 15.17
N GLN A 174 -62.81 -23.19 14.71
CA GLN A 174 -62.15 -21.87 14.56
C GLN A 174 -61.57 -21.31 15.88
N SER A 175 -62.13 -21.70 17.02
CA SER A 175 -61.65 -21.35 18.36
C SER A 175 -60.32 -22.02 18.71
N SER A 176 -60.09 -23.28 18.30
CA SER A 176 -58.78 -23.95 18.44
C SER A 176 -57.70 -23.33 17.56
N LEU A 177 -58.05 -22.84 16.37
CA LEU A 177 -57.13 -22.14 15.47
C LEU A 177 -56.72 -20.75 16.03
N ASN A 178 -57.65 -20.04 16.67
CA ASN A 178 -57.38 -18.75 17.31
C ASN A 178 -56.55 -18.88 18.60
N ALA A 179 -56.76 -19.96 19.38
CA ALA A 179 -55.92 -20.27 20.53
C ALA A 179 -54.49 -20.67 20.08
N LEU A 180 -54.36 -21.48 19.03
CA LEU A 180 -53.07 -21.82 18.43
C LEU A 180 -52.35 -20.60 17.83
N SER A 181 -53.06 -19.67 17.19
CA SER A 181 -52.45 -18.45 16.66
C SER A 181 -52.01 -17.50 17.78
N SER A 182 -52.77 -17.40 18.87
CA SER A 182 -52.43 -16.60 20.04
C SER A 182 -51.28 -17.19 20.86
N LEU A 183 -51.19 -18.53 20.96
CA LEU A 183 -50.02 -19.24 21.51
C LEU A 183 -48.80 -19.13 20.60
N LYS A 184 -48.96 -19.27 19.28
CA LYS A 184 -47.90 -19.01 18.30
C LYS A 184 -47.35 -17.59 18.46
N SER A 185 -48.20 -16.59 18.68
CA SER A 185 -47.76 -15.21 18.95
C SER A 185 -47.08 -15.05 20.32
N HIS A 186 -47.51 -15.80 21.34
CA HIS A 186 -46.91 -15.74 22.68
C HIS A 186 -45.52 -16.41 22.74
N PHE A 187 -45.33 -17.50 21.99
CA PHE A 187 -44.02 -18.14 21.81
C PHE A 187 -43.03 -17.27 21.02
N THR A 188 -43.51 -16.41 20.11
CA THR A 188 -42.65 -15.58 19.26
C THR A 188 -42.04 -14.35 19.93
N GLU A 189 -42.65 -13.81 20.98
CA GLU A 189 -42.18 -12.55 21.57
C GLU A 189 -41.29 -12.74 22.81
N GLN A 190 -41.29 -13.90 23.46
CA GLN A 190 -40.59 -14.11 24.75
C GLN A 190 -39.48 -15.18 24.75
N ASN A 191 -39.32 -15.99 23.70
CA ASN A 191 -38.35 -17.11 23.69
C ASN A 191 -37.39 -17.04 22.48
N VAL A 192 -36.51 -16.04 22.49
CA VAL A 192 -35.42 -15.94 21.51
C VAL A 192 -34.19 -16.65 22.09
N ILE A 193 -33.68 -17.62 21.34
CA ILE A 193 -32.40 -18.27 21.60
C ILE A 193 -31.33 -17.47 20.85
N GLN A 194 -30.29 -17.08 21.57
CA GLN A 194 -29.16 -16.37 21.01
C GLN A 194 -28.02 -17.36 20.77
N ILE A 195 -27.61 -17.52 19.52
CA ILE A 195 -26.46 -18.35 19.15
C ILE A 195 -25.34 -17.41 18.71
N ARG A 196 -24.21 -17.47 19.41
CA ARG A 196 -23.01 -16.72 19.08
C ARG A 196 -22.03 -17.64 18.36
N VAL A 197 -21.70 -17.33 17.12
CA VAL A 197 -20.65 -18.02 16.36
C VAL A 197 -19.43 -17.11 16.33
N LEU A 198 -18.34 -17.55 16.98
CA LEU A 198 -17.06 -16.87 16.96
C LEU A 198 -16.24 -17.41 15.80
N VAL A 199 -15.94 -16.56 14.83
CA VAL A 199 -15.10 -16.90 13.66
C VAL A 199 -13.65 -16.53 13.96
N GLU A 200 -12.77 -17.53 13.93
CA GLU A 200 -11.32 -17.44 14.02
C GLU A 200 -10.73 -17.04 12.66
N ASP A 201 -9.72 -16.17 12.71
CA ASP A 201 -8.85 -15.82 11.58
C ASP A 201 -8.18 -17.06 11.00
N ILE A 202 -8.08 -17.08 9.68
CA ILE A 202 -7.05 -17.79 8.96
C ILE A 202 -6.22 -16.72 8.27
N ASN A 203 -4.89 -16.79 8.41
CA ASN A 203 -4.04 -15.98 7.57
C ASN A 203 -4.14 -16.48 6.12
N ASP A 204 -4.95 -15.79 5.31
CA ASP A 204 -5.14 -16.04 3.89
C ASP A 204 -5.04 -14.77 3.03
N SER A 205 -4.84 -13.61 3.66
CA SER A 205 -4.68 -12.33 2.99
C SER A 205 -3.21 -11.94 2.84
N PRO A 206 -2.71 -11.67 1.61
CA PRO A 206 -1.36 -11.15 1.44
C PRO A 206 -1.27 -9.69 1.93
N PRO A 207 -0.08 -9.25 2.39
CA PRO A 207 0.15 -7.84 2.70
C PRO A 207 -0.09 -6.95 1.47
N TYR A 208 -0.51 -5.71 1.65
CA TYR A 208 -0.79 -4.77 0.56
C TYR A 208 -0.52 -3.32 0.93
N TRP A 209 -0.28 -2.48 -0.08
CA TRP A 209 -0.34 -1.03 0.08
C TRP A 209 -1.71 -0.49 -0.35
N PRO A 210 -2.35 0.37 0.45
CA PRO A 210 -3.58 1.06 0.05
C PRO A 210 -3.42 1.77 -1.30
N GLY A 211 -4.50 1.90 -2.07
CA GLY A 211 -4.43 2.34 -3.49
C GLY A 211 -3.62 3.62 -3.75
N HIS A 212 -3.74 4.65 -2.90
CA HIS A 212 -2.99 5.90 -3.03
C HIS A 212 -1.50 5.77 -2.64
N LEU A 213 -1.12 4.67 -1.97
CA LEU A 213 0.25 4.29 -1.61
C LEU A 213 0.81 3.21 -2.53
N GLN A 214 0.12 2.78 -3.58
CA GLN A 214 0.70 1.82 -4.54
C GLN A 214 1.76 2.45 -5.46
N ARG A 215 1.92 3.78 -5.44
CA ARG A 215 2.87 4.50 -6.31
C ARG A 215 3.56 5.64 -5.58
N PHE A 216 3.90 5.44 -4.30
CA PHE A 216 4.68 6.45 -3.60
C PHE A 216 6.08 6.57 -4.22
N GLN A 217 6.59 7.79 -4.22
CA GLN A 217 7.94 8.10 -4.66
C GLN A 217 8.77 8.52 -3.46
N VAL A 218 10.06 8.21 -3.49
CA VAL A 218 11.00 8.60 -2.46
C VAL A 218 12.04 9.52 -3.08
N GLN A 219 12.41 10.58 -2.37
CA GLN A 219 13.41 11.54 -2.83
C GLN A 219 14.65 11.50 -1.95
N PHE A 220 15.80 11.32 -2.59
CA PHE A 220 17.13 11.52 -1.99
C PHE A 220 17.83 12.66 -2.71
N ARG A 221 18.89 13.18 -2.10
CA ARG A 221 19.77 14.14 -2.73
C ARG A 221 21.04 13.45 -3.19
N ASP A 222 21.59 13.98 -4.25
CA ASP A 222 22.92 13.62 -4.69
C ASP A 222 23.96 13.91 -3.59
N GLY A 223 24.90 12.99 -3.42
CA GLY A 223 25.85 13.03 -2.31
C GLY A 223 25.27 12.72 -0.92
N ASP A 224 24.02 12.22 -0.81
CA ASP A 224 23.48 11.74 0.47
C ASP A 224 24.40 10.63 1.03
N PRO A 225 24.89 10.75 2.28
CA PRO A 225 25.87 9.82 2.85
C PRO A 225 25.24 8.46 3.17
N ILE A 226 26.07 7.44 3.35
CA ILE A 226 25.63 6.11 3.78
C ILE A 226 24.84 6.20 5.10
N GLY A 227 23.65 5.59 5.13
CA GLY A 227 22.75 5.56 6.29
C GLY A 227 21.70 6.66 6.31
N GLU A 228 21.72 7.59 5.35
CA GLU A 228 20.65 8.58 5.18
C GLU A 228 19.32 7.86 4.92
N ARG A 229 18.22 8.31 5.57
CA ARG A 229 16.98 7.53 5.67
C ARG A 229 15.72 8.26 5.22
N ARG A 230 14.79 7.52 4.62
CA ARG A 230 13.43 7.97 4.28
C ARG A 230 12.41 6.95 4.75
N THR A 231 11.39 7.40 5.47
CA THR A 231 10.32 6.52 5.96
C THR A 231 9.39 6.13 4.83
N LEU A 232 9.13 4.83 4.71
CA LEU A 232 8.21 4.28 3.73
C LEU A 232 6.81 4.15 4.36
N PRO A 233 5.74 4.31 3.55
CA PRO A 233 4.41 3.98 3.98
C PRO A 233 4.31 2.49 4.40
N PRO A 234 3.61 2.18 5.49
CA PRO A 234 3.47 0.80 5.95
C PRO A 234 2.65 -0.03 4.97
N ALA A 235 3.09 -1.25 4.71
CA ALA A 235 2.22 -2.28 4.14
C ALA A 235 1.26 -2.76 5.23
N LEU A 236 0.01 -2.99 4.85
CA LEU A 236 -1.06 -3.45 5.73
C LEU A 236 -1.40 -4.90 5.40
N ASP A 237 -2.00 -5.59 6.37
CA ASP A 237 -2.51 -6.94 6.22
C ASP A 237 -3.92 -6.95 6.83
N ASN A 238 -4.86 -7.61 6.17
CA ASN A 238 -6.26 -7.64 6.61
C ASN A 238 -6.48 -8.66 7.74
N ASP A 239 -5.58 -9.65 7.85
CA ASP A 239 -5.60 -10.66 8.89
C ASP A 239 -5.29 -10.04 10.27
N VAL A 240 -5.82 -10.64 11.32
CA VAL A 240 -5.64 -10.15 12.69
C VAL A 240 -4.37 -10.68 13.33
N GLY A 241 -3.54 -9.76 13.82
CA GLY A 241 -2.35 -10.09 14.61
C GLY A 241 -1.17 -10.56 13.77
N ASN A 242 -1.28 -10.52 12.44
CA ASN A 242 -0.17 -10.71 11.53
C ASN A 242 0.83 -9.56 11.63
N SER A 243 2.12 -9.90 11.56
CA SER A 243 3.19 -8.93 11.36
C SER A 243 3.66 -9.00 9.92
N VAL A 244 3.70 -7.84 9.26
CA VAL A 244 4.22 -7.70 7.90
C VAL A 244 5.71 -7.41 7.96
N GLU A 245 6.51 -8.25 7.29
CA GLU A 245 7.95 -8.05 7.16
C GLU A 245 8.29 -7.69 5.71
N CYS A 246 8.91 -6.53 5.51
CA CYS A 246 9.33 -6.07 4.20
C CYS A 246 10.82 -6.26 3.98
N ARG A 247 11.19 -6.58 2.74
CA ARG A 247 12.56 -6.89 2.31
C ARG A 247 12.79 -6.26 0.94
N LEU A 248 14.04 -5.91 0.65
CA LEU A 248 14.44 -5.46 -0.68
C LEU A 248 15.67 -6.26 -1.13
N ARG A 249 15.90 -6.25 -2.44
CA ARG A 249 17.10 -6.84 -3.06
C ARG A 249 17.74 -5.81 -3.99
N THR A 250 18.52 -4.91 -3.40
CA THR A 250 19.37 -3.96 -4.13
C THR A 250 20.70 -3.78 -3.38
N VAL A 251 21.72 -3.30 -4.08
CA VAL A 251 23.05 -2.98 -3.51
C VAL A 251 23.13 -1.53 -3.04
N ASN A 252 22.30 -0.64 -3.57
CA ASN A 252 22.37 0.81 -3.28
C ASN A 252 21.61 1.22 -2.03
N PHE A 253 20.66 0.39 -1.59
CA PHE A 253 19.80 0.69 -0.44
C PHE A 253 19.64 -0.52 0.47
N THR A 254 19.33 -0.24 1.74
CA THR A 254 18.92 -1.22 2.74
C THR A 254 17.59 -0.81 3.36
N LEU A 255 16.90 -1.76 3.96
CA LEU A 255 15.65 -1.50 4.67
C LEU A 255 15.87 -1.78 6.16
N ALA A 256 15.56 -0.80 7.02
CA ALA A 256 15.56 -1.00 8.46
C ALA A 256 14.16 -0.79 9.02
N ARG A 257 13.76 -1.66 9.95
CA ARG A 257 12.52 -1.49 10.70
C ARG A 257 12.63 -0.29 11.62
N THR A 258 11.56 0.48 11.70
CA THR A 258 11.43 1.55 12.69
C THR A 258 11.05 0.90 14.03
N THR A 259 12.03 0.34 14.74
CA THR A 259 11.88 0.01 16.18
C THR A 259 12.08 1.23 17.06
N ASP A 260 12.53 2.35 16.45
CA ASP A 260 12.65 3.63 17.12
C ASP A 260 11.25 4.07 17.55
N THR A 261 10.93 3.77 18.81
CA THR A 261 10.15 4.64 19.67
C THR A 261 10.59 6.06 19.36
N MET A 262 9.87 6.76 18.48
CA MET A 262 10.06 8.19 18.35
C MET A 262 9.75 8.76 19.72
N ASP A 263 10.82 9.27 20.32
CA ASP A 263 10.91 10.21 21.41
C ASP A 263 10.21 11.53 21.01
N SER A 264 8.90 11.43 20.78
CA SER A 264 7.99 12.50 20.41
C SER A 264 6.67 12.13 21.04
N GLY A 265 6.29 12.82 22.11
CA GLY A 265 5.10 12.56 22.93
C GLY A 265 3.78 12.69 22.16
N GLY A 266 3.52 11.76 21.25
CA GLY A 266 2.32 11.66 20.43
C GLY A 266 1.88 10.20 20.35
N SER A 267 0.88 9.88 21.16
CA SER A 267 -0.03 8.72 21.12
C SER A 267 0.31 7.57 20.17
N ASN A 268 0.74 6.46 20.77
CA ASN A 268 0.63 5.05 20.36
C ASN A 268 0.69 4.72 18.86
N PRO A 269 1.72 3.99 18.39
CA PRO A 269 1.59 3.27 17.12
C PRO A 269 0.34 2.40 17.18
N VAL A 270 -0.46 2.41 16.12
CA VAL A 270 -1.57 1.46 15.97
C VAL A 270 -0.97 0.07 16.15
N SER A 271 -1.42 -0.64 17.19
CA SER A 271 -0.88 -1.95 17.58
C SER A 271 -0.80 -2.88 16.36
N GLY A 272 0.41 -3.30 15.99
CA GLY A 272 0.67 -4.20 14.86
C GLY A 272 1.20 -3.54 13.57
N MET A 273 1.23 -2.21 13.44
CA MET A 273 1.79 -1.55 12.25
C MET A 273 3.32 -1.42 12.33
N VAL A 274 4.03 -2.04 11.38
CA VAL A 274 5.49 -1.95 11.25
C VAL A 274 5.86 -0.94 10.15
N MET A 275 6.51 0.16 10.55
CA MET A 275 7.11 1.09 9.61
C MET A 275 8.52 0.66 9.23
N HIS A 276 8.91 0.96 8.00
CA HIS A 276 10.24 0.70 7.47
C HIS A 276 10.87 2.00 6.99
N ASN A 277 12.18 2.13 7.16
CA ASN A 277 12.98 3.19 6.59
C ASN A 277 13.84 2.61 5.47
N LEU A 278 13.84 3.26 4.31
CA LEU A 278 14.79 3.01 3.23
C LEU A 278 16.05 3.82 3.53
N LEU A 279 17.20 3.15 3.62
CA LEU A 279 18.50 3.76 3.91
C LEU A 279 19.45 3.61 2.74
N THR A 280 20.25 4.63 2.48
CA THR A 280 21.37 4.55 1.53
C THR A 280 22.42 3.55 2.05
N ALA A 281 22.82 2.59 1.21
CA ALA A 281 23.89 1.65 1.50
C ALA A 281 25.24 2.07 0.90
N VAL A 282 25.17 2.98 -0.07
CA VAL A 282 26.27 3.59 -0.79
C VAL A 282 26.02 5.10 -0.85
N GLU A 283 27.06 5.87 -1.11
CA GLU A 283 26.89 7.28 -1.50
C GLU A 283 26.16 7.33 -2.85
N LEU A 284 25.10 8.12 -2.91
CA LEU A 284 24.30 8.25 -4.12
C LEU A 284 24.97 9.23 -5.07
N ASP A 285 25.01 8.83 -6.35
CA ASP A 285 25.55 9.61 -7.47
C ASP A 285 24.46 9.72 -8.54
N ARG A 286 23.96 10.94 -8.73
CA ARG A 286 22.88 11.23 -9.66
C ARG A 286 23.32 11.11 -11.12
N GLU A 287 24.55 11.47 -11.44
CA GLU A 287 25.15 11.48 -12.78
C GLU A 287 25.26 10.06 -13.33
N GLY A 288 25.44 9.09 -12.44
CA GLY A 288 25.28 7.67 -12.74
C GLY A 288 23.81 7.29 -12.97
N THR A 289 22.94 7.49 -11.96
CA THR A 289 21.53 7.04 -12.02
C THR A 289 20.54 7.95 -11.28
N ALA A 290 19.96 8.93 -11.97
CA ALA A 290 18.99 9.87 -11.39
C ALA A 290 17.66 9.25 -10.91
N ILE A 291 17.24 8.12 -11.48
CA ILE A 291 15.99 7.42 -11.12
C ILE A 291 16.26 5.94 -10.94
N GLN A 292 15.87 5.38 -9.80
CA GLN A 292 16.02 3.95 -9.49
C GLN A 292 14.66 3.34 -9.12
N ASN A 293 14.31 2.21 -9.74
CA ASN A 293 13.11 1.46 -9.40
C ASN A 293 13.49 0.26 -8.53
N ILE A 294 13.07 0.27 -7.28
CA ILE A 294 13.45 -0.73 -6.27
C ILE A 294 12.25 -1.63 -5.97
N PRO A 295 12.31 -2.94 -6.26
CA PRO A 295 11.27 -3.87 -5.83
C PRO A 295 11.37 -4.11 -4.32
N ILE A 296 10.28 -3.85 -3.62
CA ILE A 296 10.09 -4.16 -2.21
C ILE A 296 9.10 -5.32 -2.11
N LEU A 297 9.54 -6.39 -1.47
CA LEU A 297 8.77 -7.59 -1.18
C LEU A 297 8.33 -7.55 0.27
N CYS A 298 7.03 -7.47 0.52
CA CYS A 298 6.47 -7.62 1.87
C CYS A 298 5.78 -8.97 1.98
N SER A 299 6.09 -9.70 3.05
CA SER A 299 5.50 -11.00 3.35
C SER A 299 4.92 -11.03 4.74
N ASP A 300 3.86 -11.79 4.93
CA ASP A 300 3.34 -12.14 6.24
C ASP A 300 4.19 -13.25 6.91
N MET A 301 3.67 -13.84 7.98
CA MET A 301 4.34 -14.93 8.71
C MET A 301 4.21 -16.30 8.05
N VAL A 302 3.25 -16.49 7.14
CA VAL A 302 2.92 -17.78 6.50
C VAL A 302 3.56 -17.90 5.11
N GLY A 303 3.99 -16.79 4.53
CA GLY A 303 4.66 -16.68 3.23
C GLY A 303 3.80 -16.06 2.13
N HIS A 304 2.59 -15.57 2.38
CA HIS A 304 1.89 -14.74 1.40
C HIS A 304 2.65 -13.43 1.24
N TYR A 305 2.76 -12.95 0.00
CA TYR A 305 3.60 -11.81 -0.30
C TYR A 305 3.01 -10.90 -1.37
N THR A 306 3.42 -9.65 -1.32
CA THR A 306 3.21 -8.65 -2.37
C THR A 306 4.53 -7.99 -2.71
N GLU A 307 4.74 -7.75 -4.00
CA GLU A 307 5.88 -7.02 -4.53
C GLU A 307 5.42 -5.68 -5.10
N GLN A 308 6.09 -4.59 -4.71
CA GLN A 308 5.83 -3.25 -5.21
C GLN A 308 7.13 -2.56 -5.61
N ASN A 309 7.14 -1.95 -6.79
CA ASN A 309 8.26 -1.12 -7.22
C ASN A 309 8.12 0.28 -6.63
N VAL A 310 9.15 0.71 -5.91
CA VAL A 310 9.30 2.07 -5.38
C VAL A 310 10.22 2.84 -6.32
N THR A 311 9.75 3.98 -6.82
CA THR A 311 10.57 4.87 -7.64
C THR A 311 11.29 5.86 -6.73
N VAL A 312 12.61 5.75 -6.71
CA VAL A 312 13.52 6.67 -6.03
C VAL A 312 14.00 7.71 -7.03
N HIS A 313 13.80 8.98 -6.70
CA HIS A 313 14.32 10.12 -7.43
C HIS A 313 15.50 10.72 -6.66
N ILE A 314 16.63 10.88 -7.34
CA ILE A 314 17.81 11.55 -6.80
C ILE A 314 17.80 12.98 -7.33
N THR A 315 17.72 13.95 -6.43
CA THR A 315 17.73 15.36 -6.80
C THR A 315 19.16 15.87 -6.92
N ASP A 316 19.38 16.68 -7.94
CA ASP A 316 20.68 17.25 -8.27
C ASP A 316 21.30 18.12 -7.17
N VAL A 317 22.62 18.03 -7.05
CA VAL A 317 23.48 18.94 -6.30
C VAL A 317 24.54 19.45 -7.27
N ASN A 318 24.94 20.72 -7.15
CA ASN A 318 25.98 21.30 -8.01
C ASN A 318 27.36 20.85 -7.53
N ASP A 319 27.80 19.67 -7.90
CA ASP A 319 29.08 19.08 -7.48
C ASP A 319 30.04 18.76 -8.65
N ASN A 320 29.55 18.85 -9.88
CA ASN A 320 30.38 18.81 -11.08
C ASN A 320 30.66 20.24 -11.57
N LYS A 321 31.91 20.48 -11.94
CA LYS A 321 32.30 21.76 -12.55
C LYS A 321 32.25 21.65 -14.07
N PRO A 322 32.00 22.75 -14.79
CA PRO A 322 32.06 22.74 -16.24
C PRO A 322 33.44 22.31 -16.73
N GLN A 323 33.50 21.36 -17.67
CA GLN A 323 34.75 20.87 -18.25
C GLN A 323 34.80 21.17 -19.74
N PHE A 324 35.87 21.84 -20.19
CA PHE A 324 36.10 22.07 -21.60
C PHE A 324 36.33 20.73 -22.34
N VAL A 325 35.68 20.56 -23.49
CA VAL A 325 35.74 19.30 -24.26
C VAL A 325 37.09 19.06 -24.95
N GLN A 326 37.91 20.11 -25.05
CA GLN A 326 39.27 20.07 -25.59
C GLN A 326 40.26 20.41 -24.47
N ASN A 327 41.45 19.82 -24.54
CA ASN A 327 42.56 20.15 -23.64
C ASN A 327 43.27 21.44 -24.01
N GLU A 328 43.14 21.84 -25.28
CA GLU A 328 43.73 23.06 -25.81
C GLU A 328 42.83 23.65 -26.90
N PHE A 329 42.68 24.97 -26.87
CA PHE A 329 42.07 25.72 -27.96
C PHE A 329 43.10 26.64 -28.61
N ALA A 330 43.31 26.47 -29.91
CA ALA A 330 44.12 27.37 -30.71
C ALA A 330 43.29 28.01 -31.83
N PHE A 331 43.35 29.34 -31.91
CA PHE A 331 42.65 30.15 -32.87
C PHE A 331 43.61 31.04 -33.66
N GLN A 332 43.15 31.49 -34.82
CA GLN A 332 43.81 32.44 -35.68
C GLN A 332 42.86 33.56 -36.09
N VAL A 333 43.40 34.77 -36.21
CA VAL A 333 42.69 35.93 -36.77
C VAL A 333 43.63 36.69 -37.70
N GLU A 334 43.12 37.25 -38.78
CA GLU A 334 43.94 38.09 -39.66
C GLU A 334 44.31 39.39 -38.93
N GLU A 335 45.53 39.86 -39.17
CA GLU A 335 45.93 41.20 -38.74
C GLU A 335 45.02 42.26 -39.37
N ASN A 336 44.90 43.41 -38.71
CA ASN A 336 44.03 44.51 -39.14
C ASN A 336 42.53 44.15 -39.26
N ALA A 337 42.11 42.97 -38.80
CA ALA A 337 40.71 42.59 -38.75
C ALA A 337 39.89 43.60 -37.92
N PRO A 338 38.70 44.03 -38.40
CA PRO A 338 37.87 44.96 -37.66
C PRO A 338 37.36 44.34 -36.35
N PRO A 339 36.99 45.15 -35.34
CA PRO A 339 36.30 44.65 -34.15
C PRO A 339 35.01 43.90 -34.54
N GLY A 340 34.76 42.78 -33.86
CA GLY A 340 33.65 41.87 -34.12
C GLY A 340 33.99 40.70 -35.04
N THR A 341 35.21 40.62 -35.58
CA THR A 341 35.63 39.50 -36.43
C THR A 341 35.72 38.21 -35.61
N PRO A 342 35.05 37.12 -36.04
CA PRO A 342 35.12 35.82 -35.36
C PRO A 342 36.48 35.16 -35.56
N LEU A 343 36.98 34.52 -34.49
CA LEU A 343 38.27 33.83 -34.49
C LEU A 343 38.17 32.43 -35.12
N ARG A 344 39.14 32.06 -35.95
CA ARG A 344 39.21 30.75 -36.64
C ARG A 344 39.96 29.71 -35.85
N ARG A 345 39.34 28.58 -35.50
CA ARG A 345 40.05 27.47 -34.83
C ARG A 345 41.02 26.77 -35.78
N ILE A 346 42.25 26.53 -35.32
CA ILE A 346 43.34 25.91 -36.09
C ILE A 346 43.93 24.65 -35.43
N SER A 347 43.62 24.36 -34.16
CA SER A 347 43.95 23.10 -33.50
C SER A 347 42.88 22.75 -32.47
N ALA A 348 42.62 21.45 -32.31
CA ALA A 348 41.72 20.89 -31.31
C ALA A 348 42.27 19.52 -30.89
N THR A 349 42.71 19.40 -29.64
CA THR A 349 43.10 18.11 -29.03
C THR A 349 42.05 17.74 -27.99
N GLN A 350 41.42 16.58 -28.20
CA GLN A 350 40.29 16.15 -27.38
C GLN A 350 40.72 15.89 -25.94
N ALA A 351 39.91 16.36 -24.99
CA ALA A 351 40.08 15.99 -23.59
C ALA A 351 39.67 14.52 -23.40
N SER A 352 40.49 13.75 -22.67
CA SER A 352 40.10 12.41 -22.25
C SER A 352 38.96 12.58 -21.24
N VAL A 353 37.72 12.39 -21.68
CA VAL A 353 36.56 12.36 -20.79
C VAL A 353 36.69 11.11 -19.93
N THR A 354 37.34 11.24 -18.79
CA THR A 354 37.43 10.18 -17.77
C THR A 354 36.32 10.44 -16.76
N GLY A 355 35.09 10.08 -17.14
CA GLY A 355 34.04 9.84 -16.16
C GLY A 355 34.46 8.66 -15.30
N SER A 356 34.54 8.87 -13.99
CA SER A 356 34.87 7.85 -12.99
C SER A 356 33.76 6.81 -12.88
N HIS A 357 33.73 5.85 -13.81
CA HIS A 357 33.06 4.57 -13.57
C HIS A 357 34.01 3.64 -12.82
N SER A 358 33.87 3.62 -11.50
CA SER A 358 34.44 2.56 -10.66
C SER A 358 33.84 1.21 -11.08
N GLY A 359 34.63 0.40 -11.80
CA GLY A 359 34.40 -1.04 -11.90
C GLY A 359 34.21 -1.64 -13.30
N SER A 360 35.24 -1.63 -14.15
CA SER A 360 35.55 -2.79 -14.99
C SER A 360 36.95 -2.68 -15.60
N THR A 361 37.84 -3.60 -15.23
CA THR A 361 39.12 -3.83 -15.90
C THR A 361 38.88 -4.30 -17.34
N GLY A 362 39.08 -3.40 -18.30
CA GLY A 362 39.08 -3.69 -19.73
C GLY A 362 40.04 -2.76 -20.45
N THR A 363 41.25 -3.23 -20.70
CA THR A 363 42.29 -2.51 -21.43
C THR A 363 41.85 -2.28 -22.88
N LEU A 364 41.49 -1.06 -23.25
CA LEU A 364 41.39 -0.65 -24.65
C LEU A 364 42.54 0.32 -24.93
N ALA A 365 43.57 -0.26 -25.56
CA ALA A 365 44.69 0.45 -26.15
C ALA A 365 44.20 1.50 -27.16
N GLY A 366 44.86 2.66 -27.14
CA GLY A 366 44.48 3.83 -27.89
C GLY A 366 44.31 3.60 -29.39
N THR A 367 43.28 4.23 -29.92
CA THR A 367 43.28 4.70 -31.30
C THR A 367 43.00 6.19 -31.25
N GLU A 368 44.06 6.99 -31.34
CA GLU A 368 43.92 8.39 -31.75
C GLU A 368 43.28 8.39 -33.14
N GLN A 369 42.02 8.81 -33.22
CA GLN A 369 41.34 9.01 -34.48
C GLN A 369 41.77 10.39 -35.03
N PRO A 370 42.43 10.47 -36.20
CA PRO A 370 42.71 11.74 -36.83
C PRO A 370 41.40 12.42 -37.25
N PHE A 371 41.40 13.76 -37.25
CA PHE A 371 40.30 14.72 -37.44
C PHE A 371 39.50 14.60 -38.77
N SER A 372 39.62 13.49 -39.51
CA SER A 372 39.02 13.28 -40.82
C SER A 372 37.67 12.54 -40.82
N SER A 373 37.12 12.13 -39.66
CA SER A 373 35.87 11.33 -39.61
C SER A 373 34.62 12.09 -39.13
N LEU A 374 34.68 13.37 -38.76
CA LEU A 374 33.47 14.21 -38.60
C LEU A 374 33.00 14.78 -39.95
N ARG A 375 32.51 13.92 -40.85
CA ARG A 375 31.62 14.38 -41.93
C ARG A 375 30.17 14.17 -41.49
N ALA A 376 29.40 15.26 -41.59
CA ALA A 376 27.96 15.38 -41.40
C ALA A 376 27.44 15.46 -39.94
N SER A 377 27.83 16.52 -39.23
CA SER A 377 26.97 17.17 -38.23
C SER A 377 26.55 18.54 -38.83
N PRO A 378 25.37 19.11 -38.54
CA PRO A 378 24.85 20.25 -39.27
C PRO A 378 25.77 21.47 -39.14
N VAL A 379 26.55 21.68 -40.21
CA VAL A 379 27.13 22.91 -40.75
C VAL A 379 27.39 24.04 -39.73
N GLY A 380 28.66 24.18 -39.32
CA GLY A 380 29.27 25.47 -38.98
C GLY A 380 29.52 25.80 -37.51
N LEU A 381 28.71 25.33 -36.56
CA LEU A 381 28.74 25.85 -35.18
C LEU A 381 29.91 25.33 -34.31
N TYR A 382 30.37 24.10 -34.53
CA TYR A 382 31.41 23.48 -33.69
C TYR A 382 32.84 23.89 -34.02
N GLN A 383 33.06 24.73 -35.04
CA GLN A 383 34.40 25.07 -35.49
C GLN A 383 34.90 26.41 -34.92
N TRP A 384 34.06 27.23 -34.28
CA TRP A 384 34.42 28.60 -33.87
C TRP A 384 34.30 28.89 -32.37
N ASN A 385 33.68 27.99 -31.60
CA ASN A 385 33.34 28.26 -30.21
C ASN A 385 34.18 27.45 -29.21
N LEU A 386 34.41 28.04 -28.04
CA LEU A 386 34.76 27.32 -26.82
C LEU A 386 33.58 26.44 -26.43
N LEU A 387 33.85 25.16 -26.18
CA LEU A 387 32.81 24.21 -25.79
C LEU A 387 33.21 23.54 -24.48
N ALA A 388 32.35 23.65 -23.49
CA ALA A 388 32.40 22.94 -22.22
C ALA A 388 31.11 22.15 -22.01
N THR A 389 31.20 21.12 -21.18
CA THR A 389 30.11 20.26 -20.75
C THR A 389 30.13 20.14 -19.23
N ASP A 390 28.95 20.05 -18.65
CA ASP A 390 28.75 19.80 -17.23
C ASP A 390 27.89 18.54 -17.08
N LEU A 391 28.17 17.73 -16.06
CA LEU A 391 27.46 16.46 -15.84
C LEU A 391 26.19 16.64 -14.99
N ASP A 392 26.03 17.77 -14.32
CA ASP A 392 24.85 18.08 -13.50
C ASP A 392 23.59 18.28 -14.38
N SER A 393 22.46 18.79 -13.85
CA SER A 393 21.31 19.11 -14.72
C SER A 393 20.64 20.44 -14.43
N GLY A 394 19.83 20.88 -15.38
CA GLY A 394 19.14 22.16 -15.27
C GLY A 394 20.15 23.31 -15.10
N PRO A 395 19.92 24.24 -14.16
CA PRO A 395 20.84 25.36 -13.91
C PRO A 395 22.26 24.94 -13.53
N ASN A 396 22.43 23.81 -12.84
CA ASN A 396 23.74 23.32 -12.42
C ASN A 396 24.61 22.89 -13.61
N ALA A 397 24.00 22.55 -14.75
CA ALA A 397 24.72 22.28 -16.00
C ALA A 397 24.63 23.40 -17.04
N GLU A 398 24.01 24.54 -16.70
CA GLU A 398 23.87 25.65 -17.63
C GLU A 398 25.14 26.53 -17.61
N ILE A 399 25.93 26.44 -18.68
CA ILE A 399 27.26 27.05 -18.75
C ILE A 399 27.20 28.47 -19.33
N HIS A 400 27.93 29.38 -18.68
CA HIS A 400 28.28 30.69 -19.19
C HIS A 400 29.80 30.87 -19.35
N TYR A 401 30.21 31.42 -20.48
CA TYR A 401 31.62 31.68 -20.78
C TYR A 401 32.06 33.11 -20.42
N ARG A 402 33.31 33.25 -19.97
CA ARG A 402 33.95 34.55 -19.69
C ARG A 402 35.45 34.49 -19.99
N LEU A 403 36.05 35.61 -20.39
CA LEU A 403 37.50 35.77 -20.41
C LEU A 403 37.97 36.42 -19.12
N LEU A 404 39.00 35.87 -18.48
CA LEU A 404 39.63 36.49 -17.32
C LEU A 404 40.50 37.67 -17.78
N GLU A 405 40.36 38.81 -17.08
CA GLU A 405 41.17 40.00 -17.35
C GLU A 405 42.55 39.85 -16.70
N ASN A 406 43.60 39.81 -17.51
CA ASN A 406 44.97 39.56 -17.01
C ASN A 406 45.70 40.86 -16.58
N GLY A 407 45.00 41.86 -16.04
CA GLY A 407 45.61 43.08 -15.49
C GLY A 407 46.29 44.02 -16.49
N LEU A 408 46.36 43.64 -17.77
CA LEU A 408 46.65 44.52 -18.89
C LEU A 408 45.31 44.85 -19.55
N ASN A 409 45.04 46.15 -19.76
CA ASN A 409 43.87 46.69 -20.48
C ASN A 409 43.35 45.71 -21.53
N SER A 410 42.04 45.42 -21.50
CA SER A 410 41.29 44.48 -22.34
C SER A 410 42.15 43.70 -23.35
N THR A 411 42.19 42.37 -23.24
CA THR A 411 42.95 41.49 -24.15
C THR A 411 42.64 41.69 -25.65
N GLY A 412 41.68 42.55 -25.99
CA GLY A 412 41.26 42.86 -27.35
C GLY A 412 40.33 41.79 -27.89
N PHE A 413 39.83 40.89 -27.03
CA PHE A 413 38.92 39.81 -27.41
C PHE A 413 37.69 39.81 -26.51
N VAL A 414 36.55 39.39 -27.06
CA VAL A 414 35.31 39.15 -26.33
C VAL A 414 34.87 37.71 -26.56
N VAL A 415 34.30 37.08 -25.54
CA VAL A 415 33.61 35.81 -25.66
C VAL A 415 32.11 36.03 -25.49
N ASP A 416 31.31 35.46 -26.37
CA ASP A 416 29.86 35.40 -26.18
C ASP A 416 29.54 34.43 -25.03
N PRO A 417 28.82 34.88 -23.99
CA PRO A 417 28.65 34.10 -22.77
C PRO A 417 27.80 32.85 -22.94
N ILE A 418 27.01 32.73 -24.01
CA ILE A 418 26.09 31.59 -24.21
C ILE A 418 26.69 30.61 -25.23
N SER A 419 27.10 31.11 -26.39
CA SER A 419 27.61 30.29 -27.48
C SER A 419 29.08 29.92 -27.32
N GLY A 420 29.87 30.67 -26.56
CA GLY A 420 31.31 30.50 -26.43
C GLY A 420 32.11 30.99 -27.64
N ALA A 421 31.49 31.75 -28.56
CA ALA A 421 32.16 32.30 -29.74
C ALA A 421 33.13 33.42 -29.34
N LEU A 422 34.35 33.38 -29.88
CA LEU A 422 35.37 34.40 -29.66
C LEU A 422 35.43 35.40 -30.83
N THR A 423 35.44 36.68 -30.51
CA THR A 423 35.56 37.78 -31.48
C THR A 423 36.61 38.80 -31.06
N THR A 424 37.12 39.56 -32.02
CA THR A 424 37.98 40.72 -31.76
C THR A 424 37.17 41.88 -31.15
N ALA A 425 37.76 42.61 -30.22
CA ALA A 425 37.26 43.85 -29.62
C ALA A 425 38.05 45.08 -30.09
N ALA A 426 39.22 44.84 -30.67
CA ALA A 426 40.17 45.83 -31.15
C ALA A 426 40.81 45.36 -32.46
N VAL A 427 41.46 46.29 -33.15
CA VAL A 427 42.31 45.99 -34.30
C VAL A 427 43.68 45.56 -33.80
N PHE A 428 44.23 44.52 -34.39
CA PHE A 428 45.50 43.94 -34.01
C PHE A 428 46.57 44.13 -35.08
N ASP A 429 47.81 44.28 -34.62
CA ASP A 429 49.00 44.52 -35.44
C ASP A 429 50.05 43.46 -35.09
N ARG A 430 50.42 42.63 -36.08
CA ARG A 430 51.23 41.44 -35.86
C ARG A 430 52.65 41.80 -35.43
N GLU A 431 53.22 42.88 -35.97
CA GLU A 431 54.56 43.37 -35.61
C GLU A 431 54.64 43.81 -34.15
N ARG A 432 53.52 44.17 -33.52
CA ARG A 432 53.44 44.53 -32.11
C ARG A 432 53.30 43.32 -31.20
N MET A 433 52.42 42.38 -31.58
CA MET A 433 52.19 41.15 -30.83
C MET A 433 51.59 40.09 -31.76
N ASP A 434 52.34 39.03 -32.03
CA ASP A 434 51.98 37.97 -32.98
C ASP A 434 51.15 36.83 -32.37
N HIS A 435 51.07 36.76 -31.03
CA HIS A 435 50.28 35.77 -30.31
C HIS A 435 49.76 36.27 -28.96
N TYR A 436 48.62 35.70 -28.55
CA TYR A 436 47.94 35.97 -27.28
C TYR A 436 47.62 34.65 -26.57
N VAL A 437 47.75 34.65 -25.25
CA VAL A 437 47.27 33.56 -24.39
C VAL A 437 46.18 34.11 -23.49
N LEU A 438 44.94 33.73 -23.79
CA LEU A 438 43.76 34.12 -23.03
C LEU A 438 43.45 33.05 -21.99
N GLN A 439 42.87 33.42 -20.86
CA GLN A 439 42.25 32.46 -19.94
C GLN A 439 40.74 32.54 -20.09
N ALA A 440 40.15 31.44 -20.57
CA ALA A 440 38.70 31.30 -20.66
C ALA A 440 38.17 30.53 -19.45
N LEU A 441 37.03 30.99 -18.96
CA LEU A 441 36.29 30.44 -17.82
C LEU A 441 34.94 29.96 -18.33
N ALA A 442 34.57 28.73 -17.97
CA ALA A 442 33.22 28.22 -18.05
C ALA A 442 32.66 28.18 -16.61
N ILE A 443 31.51 28.80 -16.39
CA ILE A 443 30.84 28.93 -15.08
C ILE A 443 29.46 28.33 -15.21
N ASP A 444 29.07 27.41 -14.33
CA ASP A 444 27.68 26.95 -14.28
C ASP A 444 26.76 28.03 -13.67
N LYS A 445 25.46 27.75 -13.59
CA LYS A 445 24.50 28.56 -12.83
C LYS A 445 24.06 27.92 -11.52
N GLY A 446 24.82 26.94 -11.04
CA GLY A 446 24.57 26.32 -9.75
C GLY A 446 24.85 27.26 -8.58
N ASN A 447 24.50 26.81 -7.38
CA ASN A 447 24.72 27.57 -6.15
C ASN A 447 25.35 26.68 -5.06
N PRO A 448 26.63 26.89 -4.68
CA PRO A 448 27.54 27.89 -5.26
C PRO A 448 27.91 27.55 -6.72
N PRO A 449 28.25 28.55 -7.55
CA PRO A 449 28.65 28.29 -8.92
C PRO A 449 30.04 27.63 -8.97
N LEU A 450 30.21 26.60 -9.79
CA LEU A 450 31.49 25.96 -10.06
C LEU A 450 32.05 26.40 -11.42
N THR A 451 33.37 26.28 -11.55
CA THR A 451 34.09 26.82 -12.71
C THR A 451 35.16 25.89 -13.26
N GLY A 452 35.22 25.79 -14.59
CA GLY A 452 36.36 25.25 -15.34
C GLY A 452 37.16 26.36 -16.01
N THR A 453 38.48 26.22 -16.10
CA THR A 453 39.36 27.21 -16.74
C THR A 453 40.25 26.53 -17.78
N ILE A 454 40.49 27.21 -18.90
CA ILE A 454 41.41 26.75 -19.94
C ILE A 454 42.21 27.91 -20.55
N ALA A 455 43.44 27.61 -20.97
CA ALA A 455 44.24 28.54 -21.76
C ALA A 455 43.87 28.45 -23.24
N VAL A 456 43.66 29.59 -23.88
CA VAL A 456 43.30 29.72 -25.30
C VAL A 456 44.41 30.48 -26.01
N LYS A 457 45.03 29.86 -27.01
CA LYS A 457 46.08 30.47 -27.83
C LYS A 457 45.45 31.14 -29.05
N VAL A 458 45.82 32.37 -29.32
CA VAL A 458 45.42 33.10 -30.53
C VAL A 458 46.68 33.57 -31.25
N SER A 459 46.80 33.28 -32.55
CA SER A 459 47.91 33.74 -33.40
C SER A 459 47.41 34.61 -34.55
N MET A 460 48.28 35.46 -35.12
CA MET A 460 48.00 36.24 -36.33
C MET A 460 48.65 35.64 -37.58
#